data_AF-C4JIZ4-F1
#
_entry.id   AF-C4JIZ4-F1
#
_cell.length_a   1.000
_cell.length_b   1.000
_cell.length_c   1.000
_cell.angle_alpha   90.00
_cell.angle_beta   90.00
_cell.angle_gamma   90.00
#
_symmetry.space_group_name_H-M   'P 1'
#
loop_
_entity.id
_entity.type
_entity.pdbx_description
1 polymer ?
#
loop_
_entity_poly.entity_id
_entity_poly.type
_entity_poly.pdbx_seq_one_letter_code
_entity_poly.pdbx_strand_id
1 'polypeptide(L)'
;MASLVEIDSLDITVIVDNELDVMSPPPPNTVQSTGLMGNIALESPHALHDRGDASKELRMSSICCSAHGLSVMITATKGDTKHTVLFDTGPEEAVWERNANRLRADISTIELIQLSHWHRDHSGGMLRAIRMIREAQRANGRSGHDLVVDLHDSRPDYRGFTIGSETVSLEADPTFEEIEDAGARIEKSTTPHTVLDDMFLISGEIPRVTEYETGLKHAVRFDKATGTWDKDEAIRDERLLACNVKGKIEGGRP
;
A
#
# COMPACT_ATOMS: atom_id res chain seq x y z
N MET A 1 3.32 -22.09 -15.34
CA MET A 1 4.19 -21.23 -14.51
C MET A 1 3.84 -19.81 -14.89
N ALA A 2 3.46 -18.97 -13.93
CA ALA A 2 3.12 -17.57 -14.21
C ALA A 2 4.34 -16.88 -14.86
N SER A 3 4.19 -16.36 -16.08
CA SER A 3 5.29 -15.73 -16.81
C SER A 3 5.26 -14.23 -16.54
N LEU A 4 5.85 -13.80 -15.42
CA LEU A 4 6.05 -12.39 -15.09
C LEU A 4 6.76 -11.68 -16.25
N VAL A 5 6.08 -10.74 -16.90
CA VAL A 5 6.63 -10.08 -18.08
C VAL A 5 7.61 -8.97 -17.71
N GLU A 6 8.58 -8.74 -18.58
CA GLU A 6 9.45 -7.56 -18.47
C GLU A 6 8.66 -6.29 -18.76
N ILE A 7 8.82 -5.27 -17.90
CA ILE A 7 8.22 -3.93 -18.01
C ILE A 7 9.30 -2.88 -18.29
N ASP A 8 8.93 -1.79 -18.96
CA ASP A 8 9.85 -0.74 -19.39
C ASP A 8 10.19 0.22 -18.24
N SER A 9 9.21 0.55 -17.37
CA SER A 9 9.40 1.41 -16.22
C SER A 9 8.42 1.12 -15.08
N LEU A 10 8.77 1.61 -13.89
CA LEU A 10 7.97 1.52 -12.68
C LEU A 10 7.95 2.89 -11.99
N ASP A 11 6.75 3.40 -11.71
CA ASP A 11 6.51 4.60 -10.92
C ASP A 11 5.93 4.20 -9.56
N ILE A 12 6.51 4.73 -8.48
CA ILE A 12 6.13 4.39 -7.10
C ILE A 12 5.74 5.69 -6.37
N THR A 13 4.50 5.74 -5.89
CA THR A 13 3.99 6.82 -5.03
C THR A 13 3.69 6.26 -3.65
N VAL A 14 4.43 6.71 -2.65
CA VAL A 14 4.20 6.33 -1.25
C VAL A 14 3.12 7.24 -0.67
N ILE A 15 1.95 6.66 -0.37
CA ILE A 15 0.80 7.38 0.19
C ILE A 15 0.90 7.42 1.72
N VAL A 16 1.29 6.31 2.34
CA VAL A 16 1.52 6.21 3.79
C VAL A 16 2.85 5.53 4.04
N ASP A 17 3.63 6.12 4.94
CA ASP A 17 4.89 5.57 5.44
C ASP A 17 4.98 5.85 6.95
N ASN A 18 5.79 5.03 7.64
CA ASN A 18 6.06 5.12 9.07
C ASN A 18 6.65 6.48 9.45
N GLU A 19 7.49 7.01 8.56
CA GLU A 19 8.24 8.25 8.77
C GLU A 19 8.09 9.18 7.57
N LEU A 20 8.29 10.48 7.80
CA LEU A 20 8.25 11.48 6.75
C LEU A 20 9.43 12.44 6.91
N ASP A 21 10.33 12.42 5.94
CA ASP A 21 11.38 13.42 5.78
C ASP A 21 11.21 14.14 4.44
N VAL A 22 10.70 15.38 4.51
CA VAL A 22 10.53 16.24 3.32
C VAL A 22 11.74 17.12 3.04
N MET A 23 12.81 17.04 3.82
CA MET A 23 13.96 17.95 3.76
C MET A 23 15.19 17.28 3.17
N SER A 24 15.41 16.01 3.45
CA SER A 24 16.61 15.30 3.01
C SER A 24 16.47 14.80 1.57
N PRO A 25 17.35 15.22 0.64
CA PRO A 25 17.34 14.69 -0.72
C PRO A 25 17.91 13.26 -0.75
N PRO A 26 17.45 12.40 -1.67
CA PRO A 26 18.07 11.10 -1.88
C PRO A 26 19.50 11.25 -2.43
N PRO A 27 20.35 10.21 -2.33
CA PRO A 27 21.66 10.24 -2.94
C PRO A 27 21.58 10.52 -4.46
N PRO A 28 22.48 11.35 -5.02
CA PRO A 28 22.45 11.69 -6.44
C PRO A 28 22.43 10.45 -7.33
N ASN A 29 21.67 10.51 -8.44
CA ASN A 29 21.57 9.46 -9.45
C ASN A 29 21.01 8.11 -8.96
N THR A 30 20.32 8.07 -7.81
CA THR A 30 19.69 6.84 -7.30
C THR A 30 18.24 6.71 -7.76
N VAL A 31 17.42 7.73 -7.44
CA VAL A 31 16.00 7.82 -7.79
C VAL A 31 15.64 9.26 -8.10
N GLN A 32 14.69 9.47 -9.02
CA GLN A 32 14.02 10.77 -9.15
C GLN A 32 12.94 10.83 -8.08
N SER A 33 13.12 11.68 -7.07
CA SER A 33 12.15 11.88 -6.00
C SER A 33 11.40 13.19 -6.21
N THR A 34 10.08 13.13 -6.17
CA THR A 34 9.20 14.27 -5.94
C THR A 34 8.69 14.21 -4.49
N GLY A 35 7.97 15.23 -4.01
CA GLY A 35 7.43 15.23 -2.64
C GLY A 35 8.34 15.79 -1.54
N LEU A 36 9.55 16.26 -1.87
CA LEU A 36 10.34 17.09 -0.95
C LEU A 36 9.68 18.47 -0.78
N MET A 37 9.99 19.16 0.31
CA MET A 37 9.40 20.45 0.67
C MET A 37 9.53 21.48 -0.46
N GLY A 38 10.65 21.46 -1.18
CA GLY A 38 10.87 22.29 -2.36
C GLY A 38 9.86 22.00 -3.49
N ASN A 39 9.66 20.72 -3.83
CA ASN A 39 8.66 20.31 -4.82
C ASN A 39 7.25 20.71 -4.39
N ILE A 40 6.87 20.41 -3.15
CA ILE A 40 5.55 20.74 -2.59
C ILE A 40 5.31 22.26 -2.66
N ALA A 41 6.32 23.07 -2.31
CA ALA A 41 6.22 24.52 -2.35
C ALA A 41 6.04 25.05 -3.78
N LEU A 42 6.81 24.55 -4.74
CA LEU A 42 6.76 24.98 -6.14
C LEU A 42 5.47 24.55 -6.84
N GLU A 43 4.94 23.38 -6.49
CA GLU A 43 3.68 22.83 -7.01
C GLU A 43 2.45 23.28 -6.22
N SER A 44 2.60 24.24 -5.30
CA SER A 44 1.47 24.77 -4.54
C SER A 44 0.42 25.38 -5.48
N PRO A 45 -0.86 25.01 -5.32
CA PRO A 45 -1.95 25.58 -6.10
C PRO A 45 -2.39 26.95 -5.55
N HIS A 46 -1.84 27.40 -4.42
CA HIS A 46 -2.24 28.64 -3.76
C HIS A 46 -1.54 29.85 -4.37
N ALA A 47 -2.33 30.75 -4.96
CA ALA A 47 -1.86 32.04 -5.44
C ALA A 47 -1.74 33.04 -4.28
N LEU A 48 -0.73 33.92 -4.36
CA LEU A 48 -0.52 35.05 -3.46
C LEU A 48 -0.85 36.35 -4.19
N HIS A 49 -1.39 37.33 -3.48
CA HIS A 49 -1.77 38.62 -4.06
C HIS A 49 -1.21 39.83 -3.31
N ASP A 50 -0.60 39.62 -2.14
CA ASP A 50 -0.26 40.70 -1.19
C ASP A 50 1.10 40.51 -0.49
N ARG A 51 2.01 39.72 -1.06
CA ARG A 51 3.31 39.38 -0.44
C ARG A 51 4.53 39.68 -1.34
N GLY A 52 4.49 40.78 -2.08
CA GLY A 52 5.60 41.22 -2.94
C GLY A 52 5.92 40.21 -4.04
N ASP A 53 7.20 39.86 -4.20
CA ASP A 53 7.69 38.95 -5.26
C ASP A 53 7.39 37.46 -4.99
N ALA A 54 6.79 37.11 -3.84
CA ALA A 54 6.44 35.73 -3.54
C ALA A 54 5.35 35.22 -4.49
N SER A 55 5.67 34.18 -5.27
CA SER A 55 4.76 33.60 -6.26
C SER A 55 3.97 32.38 -5.77
N LYS A 56 4.38 31.78 -4.65
CA LYS A 56 3.82 30.53 -4.10
C LYS A 56 3.72 30.58 -2.58
N GLU A 57 2.67 29.98 -2.02
CA GLU A 57 2.52 29.72 -0.58
C GLU A 57 2.66 28.22 -0.31
N LEU A 58 3.70 27.83 0.43
CA LEU A 58 3.75 26.48 1.01
C LEU A 58 2.82 26.44 2.22
N ARG A 59 1.74 25.67 2.14
CA ARG A 59 0.88 25.39 3.29
C ARG A 59 1.33 24.11 3.95
N MET A 60 1.46 24.11 5.28
CA MET A 60 1.79 22.90 6.04
C MET A 60 0.73 21.81 5.85
N SER A 61 -0.52 22.20 5.55
CA SER A 61 -1.60 21.29 5.19
C SER A 61 -1.42 20.58 3.84
N SER A 62 -0.43 20.98 3.02
CA SER A 62 -0.05 20.32 1.77
C SER A 62 1.01 19.23 1.95
N ILE A 63 1.63 19.14 3.14
CA ILE A 63 2.62 18.12 3.48
C ILE A 63 1.88 16.89 4.03
N CYS A 64 2.23 15.68 3.57
CA CYS A 64 1.63 14.43 4.07
C CYS A 64 1.83 14.24 5.58
N CYS A 65 1.06 13.33 6.17
CA CYS A 65 1.30 12.85 7.54
C CYS A 65 1.93 11.46 7.46
N SER A 66 2.94 11.18 8.29
CA SER A 66 3.36 9.80 8.54
C SER A 66 2.38 9.12 9.49
N ALA A 67 2.32 7.79 9.41
CA ALA A 67 1.58 6.94 10.35
C ALA A 67 2.21 5.55 10.32
N HIS A 68 2.18 4.83 11.45
CA HIS A 68 2.73 3.48 11.50
C HIS A 68 1.92 2.55 10.58
N GLY A 69 2.54 2.10 9.49
CA GLY A 69 1.92 1.34 8.42
C GLY A 69 2.45 1.72 7.05
N LEU A 70 1.90 1.09 6.01
CA LEU A 70 2.35 1.27 4.64
C LEU A 70 1.17 1.36 3.66
N SER A 71 1.29 2.24 2.67
CA SER A 71 0.43 2.20 1.48
C SER A 71 1.17 2.80 0.30
N VAL A 72 1.29 2.01 -0.78
CA VAL A 72 2.11 2.36 -1.94
C VAL A 72 1.30 2.15 -3.22
N MET A 73 1.12 3.22 -4.01
CA MET A 73 0.55 3.14 -5.34
C MET A 73 1.67 2.92 -6.36
N ILE A 74 1.60 1.81 -7.09
CA ILE A 74 2.66 1.32 -7.96
C ILE A 74 2.11 1.20 -9.38
N THR A 75 2.70 1.92 -10.33
CA THR A 75 2.31 1.89 -11.75
C THR A 75 3.42 1.27 -12.59
N ALA A 76 3.11 0.16 -13.27
CA ALA A 76 3.98 -0.47 -14.25
C ALA A 76 3.63 0.04 -15.66
N THR A 77 4.64 0.26 -16.49
CA THR A 77 4.45 0.63 -17.91
C THR A 77 5.15 -0.36 -18.82
N LYS A 78 4.46 -0.82 -19.87
CA LYS A 78 5.01 -1.65 -20.93
C LYS A 78 4.43 -1.20 -22.28
N GLY A 79 5.26 -0.61 -23.14
CA GLY A 79 4.80 0.09 -24.33
C GLY A 79 3.80 1.19 -23.98
N ASP A 80 2.62 1.15 -24.59
CA ASP A 80 1.53 2.09 -24.34
C ASP A 80 0.58 1.66 -23.20
N THR A 81 0.80 0.47 -22.62
CA THR A 81 -0.05 -0.07 -21.55
C THR A 81 0.49 0.30 -20.18
N LYS A 82 -0.41 0.73 -19.28
CA LYS A 82 -0.11 1.01 -17.88
C LYS A 82 -1.09 0.28 -16.98
N HIS A 83 -0.56 -0.26 -15.88
CA HIS A 83 -1.34 -0.92 -14.84
C HIS A 83 -0.94 -0.45 -13.45
N THR A 84 -1.93 -0.24 -12.59
CA THR A 84 -1.71 0.34 -11.27
C THR A 84 -2.23 -0.57 -10.15
N VAL A 85 -1.33 -0.93 -9.23
CA VAL A 85 -1.63 -1.65 -7.99
C VAL A 85 -1.52 -0.69 -6.79
N LEU A 86 -2.45 -0.78 -5.85
CA LEU A 86 -2.30 -0.23 -4.51
C LEU A 86 -1.85 -1.36 -3.56
N PHE A 87 -0.59 -1.32 -3.14
CA PHE A 87 -0.02 -2.26 -2.18
C PHE A 87 -0.18 -1.71 -0.76
N ASP A 88 -0.99 -2.40 0.05
CA ASP A 88 -1.45 -1.97 1.38
C ASP A 88 -2.19 -0.62 1.40
N THR A 89 -2.83 -0.33 2.53
CA THR A 89 -3.77 0.80 2.69
C THR A 89 -3.54 1.61 3.95
N GLY A 90 -2.45 1.35 4.67
CA GLY A 90 -2.09 2.05 5.90
C GLY A 90 -3.02 1.75 7.08
N PRO A 91 -2.80 2.41 8.23
CA PRO A 91 -3.46 2.09 9.49
C PRO A 91 -4.86 2.68 9.63
N GLU A 92 -5.14 3.79 8.95
CA GLU A 92 -6.31 4.62 9.23
C GLU A 92 -6.88 5.24 7.95
N GLU A 93 -8.20 5.16 7.79
CA GLU A 93 -8.93 5.78 6.68
C GLU A 93 -8.60 7.28 6.51
N ALA A 94 -8.55 8.01 7.62
CA ALA A 94 -8.32 9.46 7.62
C ALA A 94 -6.90 9.85 7.18
N VAL A 95 -5.90 9.00 7.46
CA VAL A 95 -4.52 9.24 7.01
C VAL A 95 -4.42 8.96 5.51
N TRP A 96 -4.98 7.84 5.06
CA TRP A 96 -4.96 7.48 3.65
C TRP A 96 -5.66 8.53 2.78
N GLU A 97 -6.88 8.92 3.13
CA GLU A 97 -7.64 9.96 2.42
C GLU A 97 -6.87 11.29 2.37
N ARG A 98 -6.33 11.72 3.50
CA ARG A 98 -5.62 12.99 3.60
C ARG A 98 -4.38 13.00 2.72
N ASN A 99 -3.59 11.94 2.74
CA ASN A 99 -2.36 11.86 1.98
C ASN A 99 -2.64 11.70 0.47
N ALA A 100 -3.59 10.85 0.07
CA ALA A 100 -3.99 10.71 -1.33
C ALA A 100 -4.42 12.06 -1.95
N ASN A 101 -5.20 12.85 -1.20
CA ASN A 101 -5.61 14.20 -1.62
C ASN A 101 -4.43 15.20 -1.68
N ARG A 102 -3.53 15.19 -0.69
CA ARG A 102 -2.35 16.08 -0.66
C ARG A 102 -1.36 15.80 -1.77
N LEU A 103 -1.16 14.52 -2.08
CA LEU A 103 -0.35 14.07 -3.21
C LEU A 103 -1.03 14.36 -4.55
N ARG A 104 -2.34 14.61 -4.55
CA ARG A 104 -3.17 14.70 -5.77
C ARG A 104 -2.97 13.44 -6.64
N ALA A 105 -2.86 12.29 -5.99
CA ALA A 105 -2.64 11.02 -6.66
C ALA A 105 -3.84 10.71 -7.56
N ASP A 106 -3.58 10.28 -8.79
CA ASP A 106 -4.65 9.81 -9.69
C ASP A 106 -5.09 8.39 -9.31
N ILE A 107 -5.82 8.32 -8.19
CA ILE A 107 -6.32 7.06 -7.63
C ILE A 107 -7.35 6.38 -8.53
N SER A 108 -7.86 7.06 -9.56
CA SER A 108 -8.78 6.46 -10.53
C SER A 108 -8.10 5.43 -11.43
N THR A 109 -6.76 5.46 -11.49
CA THR A 109 -5.95 4.51 -12.25
C THR A 109 -5.80 3.17 -11.55
N ILE A 110 -6.01 3.09 -10.22
CA ILE A 110 -5.85 1.85 -9.44
C ILE A 110 -6.87 0.80 -9.92
N GLU A 111 -6.36 -0.38 -10.25
CA GLU A 111 -7.15 -1.51 -10.76
C GLU A 111 -7.22 -2.66 -9.74
N LEU A 112 -6.17 -2.81 -8.94
CA LEU A 112 -6.06 -3.87 -7.94
C LEU A 112 -5.49 -3.31 -6.64
N ILE A 113 -6.10 -3.68 -5.52
CA ILE A 113 -5.53 -3.51 -4.19
C ILE A 113 -4.96 -4.85 -3.76
N GLN A 114 -3.70 -4.90 -3.37
CA GLN A 114 -3.10 -6.09 -2.75
C GLN A 114 -2.86 -5.78 -1.28
N LEU A 115 -3.27 -6.69 -0.40
CA LEU A 115 -2.85 -6.68 0.99
C LEU A 115 -1.64 -7.61 1.18
N SER A 116 -0.56 -7.10 1.75
CA SER A 116 0.65 -7.85 2.07
C SER A 116 0.37 -8.94 3.11
N HIS A 117 -0.30 -8.58 4.20
CA HIS A 117 -0.79 -9.46 5.25
C HIS A 117 -1.89 -8.77 6.08
N TRP A 118 -2.61 -9.56 6.87
CA TRP A 118 -3.66 -9.08 7.76
C TRP A 118 -3.08 -8.46 9.03
N HIS A 119 -2.69 -7.21 8.96
CA HIS A 119 -2.51 -6.38 10.14
C HIS A 119 -3.15 -5.02 9.92
N ARG A 120 -3.64 -4.45 11.02
CA ARG A 120 -4.40 -3.20 10.99
C ARG A 120 -3.62 -2.05 10.36
N ASP A 121 -2.31 -1.98 10.57
CA ASP A 121 -1.43 -0.95 9.99
C ASP A 121 -1.26 -1.05 8.47
N HIS A 122 -1.73 -2.14 7.85
CA HIS A 122 -1.75 -2.35 6.41
C HIS A 122 -3.18 -2.35 5.84
N SER A 123 -4.18 -2.77 6.61
CA SER A 123 -5.58 -2.95 6.17
C SER A 123 -6.52 -1.81 6.58
N GLY A 124 -6.12 -0.98 7.54
CA GLY A 124 -7.02 -0.06 8.24
C GLY A 124 -7.58 1.08 7.38
N GLY A 125 -6.89 1.48 6.32
CA GLY A 125 -7.39 2.46 5.35
C GLY A 125 -8.23 1.89 4.21
N MET A 126 -8.39 0.56 4.13
CA MET A 126 -8.87 -0.14 2.93
C MET A 126 -10.29 0.28 2.51
N LEU A 127 -11.24 0.34 3.44
CA LEU A 127 -12.63 0.64 3.11
C LEU A 127 -12.78 2.06 2.53
N ARG A 128 -12.08 3.04 3.09
CA ARG A 128 -12.06 4.41 2.55
C ARG A 128 -11.35 4.48 1.20
N ALA A 129 -10.22 3.79 1.05
CA ALA A 129 -9.50 3.70 -0.20
C ALA A 129 -10.39 3.15 -1.33
N ILE A 130 -11.07 2.03 -1.09
CA ILE A 130 -12.03 1.44 -2.03
C ILE A 130 -13.08 2.48 -2.43
N ARG A 131 -13.78 3.10 -1.47
CA ARG A 131 -14.85 4.06 -1.76
C ARG A 131 -14.35 5.23 -2.62
N MET A 132 -13.19 5.79 -2.29
CA MET A 132 -12.60 6.92 -3.02
C MET A 132 -12.14 6.53 -4.43
N ILE A 133 -11.49 5.37 -4.58
CA ILE A 133 -11.07 4.86 -5.90
C ILE A 133 -12.29 4.66 -6.79
N ARG A 134 -13.33 4.02 -6.27
CA ARG A 134 -14.58 3.76 -7.00
C ARG A 134 -15.29 5.05 -7.40
N GLU A 135 -15.29 6.06 -6.53
CA GLU A 135 -15.83 7.38 -6.85
C GLU A 135 -15.03 8.06 -7.97
N ALA A 136 -13.70 8.06 -7.89
CA ALA A 136 -12.82 8.64 -8.89
C ALA A 136 -12.94 7.92 -10.25
N GLN A 137 -12.98 6.59 -10.25
CA GLN A 137 -13.23 5.77 -11.44
C GLN A 137 -14.55 6.15 -12.12
N ARG A 138 -15.65 6.25 -11.36
CA ARG A 138 -16.96 6.66 -11.89
C ARG A 138 -16.92 8.08 -12.48
N ALA A 139 -16.27 9.02 -11.80
CA ALA A 139 -16.13 10.40 -12.29
C ALA A 139 -15.36 10.47 -13.63
N ASN A 140 -14.43 9.54 -13.86
CA ASN A 140 -13.66 9.41 -15.11
C ASN A 140 -14.32 8.48 -16.14
N GLY A 141 -15.60 8.11 -15.98
CA GLY A 141 -16.34 7.29 -16.94
C GLY A 141 -15.96 5.81 -16.94
N ARG A 142 -15.18 5.33 -15.96
CA ARG A 142 -14.93 3.90 -15.73
C ARG A 142 -16.10 3.32 -14.93
N SER A 143 -17.12 2.80 -15.61
CA SER A 143 -18.27 2.13 -14.98
C SER A 143 -18.16 0.60 -15.11
N GLY A 144 -17.87 -0.09 -14.01
CA GLY A 144 -17.71 -1.55 -13.96
C GLY A 144 -17.39 -2.09 -12.55
N HIS A 145 -17.36 -3.41 -12.36
CA HIS A 145 -17.02 -4.10 -11.09
C HIS A 145 -15.50 -4.33 -10.93
N ASP A 146 -14.70 -3.40 -11.44
CA ASP A 146 -13.33 -3.70 -11.84
C ASP A 146 -12.27 -3.53 -10.74
N LEU A 147 -12.63 -2.99 -9.57
CA LEU A 147 -11.68 -2.90 -8.46
C LEU A 147 -11.62 -4.24 -7.73
N VAL A 148 -10.49 -4.92 -7.90
CA VAL A 148 -10.19 -6.18 -7.21
C VAL A 148 -9.41 -5.89 -5.93
N VAL A 149 -9.74 -6.60 -4.86
CA VAL A 149 -8.90 -6.67 -3.65
C VAL A 149 -8.38 -8.11 -3.54
N ASP A 150 -7.08 -8.26 -3.75
CA ASP A 150 -6.38 -9.54 -3.65
C ASP A 150 -5.91 -9.79 -2.21
N LEU A 151 -6.42 -10.86 -1.60
CA LEU A 151 -6.26 -11.16 -0.18
C LEU A 151 -5.76 -12.58 0.06
N HIS A 152 -5.06 -12.77 1.17
CA HIS A 152 -4.89 -14.09 1.74
C HIS A 152 -6.20 -14.51 2.43
N ASP A 153 -6.59 -15.79 2.34
CA ASP A 153 -7.86 -16.28 2.88
C ASP A 153 -7.89 -16.38 4.43
N SER A 154 -6.73 -16.63 5.04
CA SER A 154 -6.47 -16.70 6.48
C SER A 154 -6.62 -15.38 7.26
N ARG A 155 -7.69 -14.61 7.01
CA ARG A 155 -8.02 -13.42 7.79
C ARG A 155 -8.21 -13.77 9.28
N PRO A 156 -7.48 -13.13 10.22
CA PRO A 156 -7.67 -13.32 11.66
C PRO A 156 -8.99 -12.75 12.15
N ASP A 157 -9.51 -13.29 13.26
CA ASP A 157 -10.60 -12.61 13.97
C ASP A 157 -10.10 -11.30 14.55
N TYR A 158 -8.96 -11.36 15.24
CA TYR A 158 -8.14 -10.24 15.69
C TYR A 158 -6.68 -10.68 15.73
N ARG A 159 -5.77 -9.73 15.53
CA ARG A 159 -4.36 -9.86 15.90
C ARG A 159 -4.04 -9.00 17.11
N GLY A 160 -2.92 -9.29 17.72
CA GLY A 160 -2.46 -8.64 18.94
C GLY A 160 -1.01 -8.98 19.25
N PHE A 161 -0.56 -8.51 20.39
CA PHE A 161 0.77 -8.82 20.91
C PHE A 161 0.73 -8.93 22.43
N THR A 162 1.69 -9.66 23.00
CA THR A 162 1.84 -9.74 24.46
C THR A 162 2.90 -8.77 24.97
N ILE A 163 2.59 -8.03 26.03
CA ILE A 163 3.58 -7.25 26.82
C ILE A 163 3.59 -7.79 28.24
N GLY A 164 4.65 -8.52 28.60
CA GLY A 164 4.72 -9.19 29.90
C GLY A 164 3.60 -10.23 30.03
N SER A 165 2.70 -10.06 31.00
CA SER A 165 1.52 -10.91 31.19
C SER A 165 0.28 -10.44 30.44
N GLU A 166 0.30 -9.23 29.87
CA GLU A 166 -0.86 -8.62 29.22
C GLU A 166 -0.92 -9.02 27.75
N THR A 167 -2.13 -9.29 27.26
CA THR A 167 -2.41 -9.46 25.83
C THR A 167 -3.15 -8.23 25.32
N VAL A 168 -2.57 -7.56 24.34
CA VAL A 168 -3.14 -6.37 23.71
C VAL A 168 -3.67 -6.74 22.33
N SER A 169 -4.97 -6.55 22.13
CA SER A 169 -5.59 -6.68 20.80
C SER A 169 -5.31 -5.44 19.97
N LEU A 170 -5.04 -5.63 18.68
CA LEU A 170 -5.19 -4.61 17.66
C LEU A 170 -6.68 -4.41 17.35
N GLU A 171 -7.00 -3.29 16.69
CA GLU A 171 -8.32 -3.11 16.08
C GLU A 171 -8.59 -4.20 15.04
N ALA A 172 -9.87 -4.47 14.77
CA ALA A 172 -10.24 -5.44 13.74
C ALA A 172 -9.80 -4.96 12.34
N ASP A 173 -9.24 -5.88 11.56
CA ASP A 173 -9.17 -5.74 10.11
C ASP A 173 -10.57 -5.70 9.49
N PRO A 174 -10.78 -5.06 8.34
CA PRO A 174 -12.06 -5.10 7.65
C PRO A 174 -12.47 -6.55 7.34
N THR A 175 -13.75 -6.86 7.50
CA THR A 175 -14.34 -8.13 7.10
C THR A 175 -14.45 -8.21 5.58
N PHE A 176 -14.58 -9.44 5.06
CA PHE A 176 -14.84 -9.63 3.63
C PHE A 176 -16.15 -8.95 3.19
N GLU A 177 -17.19 -9.02 4.03
CA GLU A 177 -18.48 -8.35 3.76
C GLU A 177 -18.33 -6.83 3.68
N GLU A 178 -17.60 -6.20 4.61
CA GLU A 178 -17.34 -4.75 4.57
C GLU A 178 -16.56 -4.31 3.33
N ILE A 179 -15.63 -5.15 2.85
CA ILE A 179 -14.85 -4.89 1.63
C ILE A 179 -15.76 -4.95 0.38
N GLU A 180 -16.65 -5.94 0.30
CA GLU A 180 -17.62 -6.06 -0.79
C GLU A 180 -18.64 -4.92 -0.77
N ASP A 181 -19.15 -4.57 0.42
CA ASP A 181 -20.07 -3.45 0.64
C ASP A 181 -19.44 -2.09 0.30
N ALA A 182 -18.12 -1.94 0.50
CA ALA A 182 -17.39 -0.75 0.06
C ALA A 182 -17.33 -0.63 -1.48
N GLY A 183 -17.62 -1.72 -2.20
CA GLY A 183 -17.77 -1.74 -3.65
C GLY A 183 -16.60 -2.36 -4.41
N ALA A 184 -15.80 -3.20 -3.75
CA ALA A 184 -14.75 -4.00 -4.36
C ALA A 184 -15.17 -5.46 -4.55
N ARG A 185 -14.47 -6.17 -5.44
CA ARG A 185 -14.59 -7.62 -5.59
C ARG A 185 -13.37 -8.29 -4.94
N ILE A 186 -13.60 -9.32 -4.13
CA ILE A 186 -12.49 -10.02 -3.47
C ILE A 186 -12.00 -11.16 -4.35
N GLU A 187 -10.68 -11.27 -4.47
CA GLU A 187 -9.99 -12.48 -4.91
C GLU A 187 -9.12 -13.00 -3.77
N LYS A 188 -9.15 -14.31 -3.53
CA LYS A 188 -8.37 -14.94 -2.47
C LYS A 188 -7.38 -15.94 -3.07
N SER A 189 -6.12 -15.83 -2.69
CA SER A 189 -5.08 -16.72 -3.19
C SER A 189 -3.97 -16.93 -2.17
N THR A 190 -3.54 -18.18 -2.06
CA THR A 190 -2.39 -18.62 -1.26
C THR A 190 -1.21 -19.08 -2.13
N THR A 191 -1.38 -19.04 -3.45
CA THR A 191 -0.37 -19.51 -4.43
C THR A 191 0.16 -18.36 -5.27
N PRO A 192 1.43 -18.40 -5.70
CA PRO A 192 1.98 -17.39 -6.59
C PRO A 192 1.17 -17.27 -7.88
N HIS A 193 0.81 -16.05 -8.25
CA HIS A 193 0.03 -15.76 -9.45
C HIS A 193 0.35 -14.36 -9.98
N THR A 194 0.20 -14.18 -11.28
CA THR A 194 0.40 -12.90 -11.95
C THR A 194 -0.93 -12.17 -12.11
N VAL A 195 -0.86 -10.84 -12.12
CA VAL A 195 -2.02 -9.95 -12.28
C VAL A 195 -1.70 -8.82 -13.27
N LEU A 196 -2.76 -8.21 -13.82
CA LEU A 196 -2.70 -7.04 -14.71
C LEU A 196 -1.72 -7.24 -15.88
N ASP A 197 -2.12 -8.08 -16.84
CA ASP A 197 -1.34 -8.45 -18.03
C ASP A 197 0.07 -9.00 -17.71
N ASP A 198 0.14 -9.79 -16.64
CA ASP A 198 1.35 -10.40 -16.12
C ASP A 198 2.48 -9.44 -15.72
N MET A 199 2.17 -8.14 -15.54
CA MET A 199 3.16 -7.12 -15.17
C MET A 199 3.57 -7.19 -13.70
N PHE A 200 2.72 -7.78 -12.87
CA PHE A 200 2.92 -7.94 -11.44
C PHE A 200 2.80 -9.41 -11.03
N LEU A 201 3.67 -9.85 -10.12
CA LEU A 201 3.59 -11.15 -9.46
C LEU A 201 3.24 -10.94 -7.98
N ILE A 202 2.14 -11.56 -7.54
CA ILE A 202 1.80 -11.71 -6.12
C ILE A 202 2.30 -13.08 -5.68
N SER A 203 3.05 -13.13 -4.58
CA SER A 203 3.53 -14.41 -4.05
C SER A 203 2.42 -15.20 -3.35
N GLY A 204 2.68 -16.49 -3.12
CA GLY A 204 2.01 -17.21 -2.02
C GLY A 204 2.66 -16.88 -0.68
N GLU A 205 2.49 -17.75 0.30
CA GLU A 205 3.20 -17.66 1.59
C GLU A 205 4.72 -17.58 1.36
N ILE A 206 5.40 -16.71 2.11
CA ILE A 206 6.86 -16.58 2.09
C ILE A 206 7.47 -17.64 3.01
N PRO A 207 8.20 -18.65 2.49
CA PRO A 207 8.78 -19.70 3.33
C PRO A 207 9.89 -19.15 4.24
N ARG A 208 9.84 -19.49 5.53
CA ARG A 208 10.93 -19.22 6.48
C ARG A 208 11.91 -20.39 6.44
N VAL A 209 13.02 -20.23 5.71
CA VAL A 209 13.99 -21.30 5.44
C VAL A 209 15.37 -21.01 6.03
N THR A 210 15.56 -19.81 6.57
CA THR A 210 16.81 -19.40 7.21
C THR A 210 16.63 -19.25 8.72
N GLU A 211 17.72 -19.42 9.48
CA GLU A 211 17.67 -19.39 10.94
C GLU A 211 17.38 -17.99 11.51
N TYR A 212 17.56 -16.93 10.72
CA TYR A 212 17.30 -15.55 11.14
C TYR A 212 15.86 -15.10 10.90
N GLU A 213 15.05 -15.88 10.17
CA GLU A 213 13.63 -15.59 9.92
C GLU A 213 12.75 -16.01 11.10
N THR A 214 12.96 -15.39 12.26
CA THR A 214 12.28 -15.78 13.52
C THR A 214 10.87 -15.22 13.67
N GLY A 215 10.41 -14.40 12.72
CA GLY A 215 9.10 -13.75 12.77
C GLY A 215 8.98 -12.61 13.79
N LEU A 216 7.75 -12.15 14.02
CA LEU A 216 7.40 -11.08 14.95
C LEU A 216 7.17 -11.67 16.35
N LYS A 217 8.18 -11.59 17.21
CA LYS A 217 8.10 -12.07 18.59
C LYS A 217 6.91 -11.46 19.31
N HIS A 218 6.27 -12.26 20.16
CA HIS A 218 5.10 -11.87 20.95
C HIS A 218 3.81 -11.64 20.16
N ALA A 219 3.81 -11.80 18.83
CA ALA A 219 2.59 -11.71 18.05
C ALA A 219 1.64 -12.87 18.39
N VAL A 220 0.37 -12.52 18.56
CA VAL A 220 -0.71 -13.46 18.86
C VAL A 220 -1.92 -13.17 17.99
N ARG A 221 -2.72 -14.21 17.76
CA ARG A 221 -3.98 -14.15 17.02
C ARG A 221 -5.10 -14.72 17.89
N PHE A 222 -6.24 -14.05 17.86
CA PHE A 222 -7.44 -14.52 18.54
C PHE A 222 -8.21 -15.50 17.64
N ASP A 223 -8.69 -16.59 18.23
CA ASP A 223 -9.64 -17.52 17.61
C ASP A 223 -10.98 -17.43 18.36
N LYS A 224 -12.03 -16.94 17.69
CA LYS A 224 -13.37 -16.85 18.29
C LYS A 224 -13.98 -18.20 18.64
N ALA A 225 -13.63 -19.27 17.92
CA ALA A 225 -14.22 -20.59 18.12
C ALA A 225 -13.73 -21.22 19.44
N THR A 226 -12.48 -20.96 19.82
CA THR A 226 -11.88 -21.43 21.08
C THR A 226 -11.93 -20.38 22.19
N GLY A 227 -12.02 -19.10 21.84
CA GLY A 227 -11.92 -17.98 22.77
C GLY A 227 -10.51 -17.73 23.28
N THR A 228 -9.48 -18.19 22.56
CA THR A 228 -8.06 -18.14 22.99
C THR A 228 -7.22 -17.22 22.11
N TRP A 229 -6.12 -16.74 22.69
CA TRP A 229 -5.04 -16.08 21.96
C TRP A 229 -3.90 -17.07 21.77
N ASP A 230 -3.59 -17.38 20.52
CA ASP A 230 -2.56 -18.33 20.13
C ASP A 230 -1.37 -17.61 19.50
N LYS A 231 -0.18 -18.20 19.57
CA LYS A 231 1.03 -17.60 18.97
C LYS A 231 0.87 -17.49 17.45
N ASP A 232 1.16 -16.32 16.92
CA ASP A 232 1.12 -16.01 15.48
C ASP A 232 2.42 -15.34 15.00
N GLU A 233 3.55 -15.65 15.63
CA GLU A 233 4.84 -14.98 15.37
C GLU A 233 5.31 -15.12 13.90
N ALA A 234 4.88 -16.16 13.19
CA ALA A 234 5.31 -16.41 11.82
C ALA A 234 4.63 -15.52 10.78
N ILE A 235 3.45 -14.96 11.09
CA ILE A 235 2.60 -14.17 10.17
C ILE A 235 2.57 -14.82 8.77
N ARG A 236 2.03 -16.04 8.70
CA ARG A 236 2.18 -16.90 7.50
C ARG A 236 1.48 -16.38 6.25
N ASP A 237 0.51 -15.50 6.44
CA ASP A 237 -0.25 -14.85 5.37
C ASP A 237 0.51 -13.70 4.71
N GLU A 238 1.75 -13.40 5.12
CA GLU A 238 2.64 -12.47 4.42
C GLU A 238 2.91 -12.88 2.97
N ARG A 239 2.72 -11.89 2.09
CA ARG A 239 2.92 -11.99 0.65
C ARG A 239 3.65 -10.74 0.14
N LEU A 240 4.42 -10.92 -0.93
CA LEU A 240 5.13 -9.84 -1.61
C LEU A 240 4.49 -9.53 -2.97
N LEU A 241 4.85 -8.36 -3.50
CA LEU A 241 4.62 -7.95 -4.88
C LEU A 241 5.97 -7.86 -5.59
N ALA A 242 6.06 -8.42 -6.80
CA ALA A 242 7.27 -8.35 -7.61
C ALA A 242 6.96 -7.88 -9.03
N CYS A 243 7.93 -7.18 -9.63
CA CYS A 243 7.93 -6.72 -11.02
C CYS A 243 9.28 -7.07 -11.66
N ASN A 244 9.30 -7.33 -12.97
CA ASN A 244 10.53 -7.54 -13.73
C ASN A 244 10.86 -6.30 -14.57
N VAL A 245 11.69 -5.39 -14.05
CA VAL A 245 12.00 -4.11 -14.72
C VAL A 245 13.20 -4.24 -15.64
N LYS A 246 13.05 -3.85 -16.91
CA LYS A 246 14.10 -3.90 -17.92
C LYS A 246 15.37 -3.15 -17.50
N GLY A 247 16.52 -3.75 -17.76
CA GLY A 247 17.82 -3.07 -17.72
C GLY A 247 18.29 -2.61 -16.33
N LYS A 248 17.69 -3.10 -15.23
CA LYS A 248 18.03 -2.67 -13.85
C LYS A 248 18.88 -3.64 -13.03
N ILE A 249 19.56 -4.63 -13.64
CA ILE A 249 20.58 -5.43 -12.93
C ILE A 249 21.95 -5.26 -13.61
N GLU A 250 22.55 -4.08 -13.41
CA GLU A 250 24.01 -3.94 -13.39
C GLU A 250 24.38 -3.30 -12.04
N GLY A 251 24.74 -4.10 -11.02
CA GLY A 251 25.38 -3.54 -9.83
C GLY A 251 25.20 -4.24 -8.49
N GLY A 252 24.30 -5.21 -8.33
CA GLY A 252 24.19 -5.96 -7.07
C GLY A 252 25.15 -7.15 -7.02
N ARG A 253 26.38 -6.97 -6.53
CA ARG A 253 27.14 -8.12 -6.00
C ARG A 253 26.61 -8.45 -4.60
N PRO A 254 26.59 -9.74 -4.22
CA PRO A 254 26.18 -10.19 -2.89
C PRO A 254 27.02 -9.58 -1.77
#